data_AF-A0A2V8KDB6-F1
#
_entry.id   AF-A0A2V8KDB6-F1
#
_cell.length_a   1.000
_cell.length_b   1.000
_cell.length_c   1.000
_cell.angle_alpha   90.00
_cell.angle_beta   90.00
_cell.angle_gamma   90.00
#
_symmetry.space_group_name_H-M   'P 1'
#
loop_
_entity.id
_entity.type
_entity.pdbx_description
1 polymer ?
#
loop_
_entity_poly.entity_id
_entity_poly.type
_entity_poly.pdbx_seq_one_letter_code
_entity_poly.pdbx_strand_id
1 'polypeptide(L)'
;MKREYDFSNAEQGKFYRAGAKMILTIYLDADLQKQLEPFARNQGKGIGEIVNDILKNQLQLLTTLSPSKRPNTLQPTSRARRKPKSQRRPPAARG
;
A
#
# COMPACT_ATOMS: atom_id res chain seq x y z
N MET A 1 12.09 19.25 26.32
CA MET A 1 10.84 18.74 25.69
C MET A 1 9.80 18.52 26.78
N LYS A 2 8.51 18.79 26.51
CA LYS A 2 7.42 18.54 27.48
C LYS A 2 7.12 17.04 27.59
N ARG A 3 6.66 16.60 28.77
CA ARG A 3 6.29 15.19 29.03
C ARG A 3 5.02 14.77 28.28
N GLU A 4 4.05 15.67 28.15
CA GLU A 4 2.77 15.39 27.50
C GLU A 4 2.31 16.59 26.66
N TYR A 5 1.65 16.28 25.54
CA TYR A 5 1.02 17.24 24.63
C TYR A 5 -0.44 16.86 24.42
N ASP A 6 -1.31 17.86 24.49
CA ASP A 6 -2.72 17.72 24.17
C ASP A 6 -2.98 18.02 22.69
N PHE A 7 -3.56 17.05 22.00
CA PHE A 7 -3.89 17.09 20.57
C PHE A 7 -5.41 17.08 20.32
N SER A 8 -6.24 17.30 21.35
CA SER A 8 -7.69 17.25 21.25
C SER A 8 -8.30 18.20 20.21
N ASN A 9 -7.62 19.32 19.91
CA ASN A 9 -8.00 20.28 18.85
C ASN A 9 -7.01 20.28 17.67
N ALA A 10 -6.16 19.26 17.55
CA ALA A 10 -5.19 19.19 16.47
C ALA A 10 -5.88 18.90 15.14
N GLU A 11 -5.63 19.75 14.14
CA GLU A 11 -6.10 19.54 12.78
C GLU A 11 -5.09 18.72 11.96
N GLN A 12 -5.59 18.08 10.91
CA GLN A 12 -4.73 17.34 9.98
C GLN A 12 -3.70 18.30 9.37
N GLY A 13 -2.42 17.93 9.46
CA GLY A 13 -1.34 18.85 9.09
C GLY A 13 -1.44 19.34 7.64
N LYS A 14 -0.86 20.52 7.36
CA LYS A 14 -0.88 21.21 6.05
C LYS A 14 -0.50 20.34 4.84
N PHE A 15 0.22 19.24 5.06
CA PHE A 15 0.67 18.31 4.02
C PHE A 15 -0.26 17.11 3.82
N TYR A 16 -1.29 16.94 4.64
CA TYR A 16 -2.27 15.89 4.46
C TYR A 16 -3.11 16.16 3.22
N ARG A 17 -3.24 15.12 2.39
CA ARG A 17 -4.07 15.13 1.20
C ARG A 17 -4.86 13.84 1.15
N ALA A 18 -6.19 13.95 1.29
CA ALA A 18 -7.09 12.82 1.17
C ALA A 18 -6.94 12.18 -0.22
N GLY A 19 -6.69 10.88 -0.28
CA GLY A 19 -6.49 10.15 -1.53
C GLY A 19 -5.18 10.46 -2.27
N ALA A 20 -4.18 11.04 -1.61
CA ALA A 20 -2.87 11.25 -2.20
C ALA A 20 -2.28 9.94 -2.74
N LYS A 21 -1.94 9.94 -4.03
CA LYS A 21 -1.16 8.86 -4.64
C LYS A 21 0.31 9.16 -4.43
N MET A 22 0.97 8.35 -3.61
CA MET A 22 2.41 8.41 -3.46
C MET A 22 3.05 7.79 -4.70
N ILE A 23 3.78 8.60 -5.46
CA ILE A 23 4.59 8.12 -6.58
C ILE A 23 5.99 7.87 -6.02
N LEU A 24 6.39 6.60 -5.96
CA LEU A 24 7.74 6.21 -5.55
C LEU A 24 8.67 6.35 -6.74
N THR A 25 9.71 7.18 -6.59
CA THR A 25 10.78 7.27 -7.56
C THR A 25 11.63 6.01 -7.49
N ILE A 26 11.81 5.34 -8.63
CA ILE A 26 12.71 4.20 -8.76
C ILE A 26 13.92 4.67 -9.55
N TYR A 27 15.10 4.56 -8.95
CA TYR A 27 16.34 4.89 -9.65
C TYR A 27 16.69 3.78 -10.63
N LEU A 28 17.02 4.19 -11.85
CA LEU A 28 17.55 3.31 -12.88
C LEU A 28 19.07 3.26 -12.75
N ASP A 29 19.65 2.09 -12.91
CA ASP A 29 21.10 1.95 -12.99
C ASP A 29 21.66 2.75 -14.17
N ALA A 30 22.83 3.37 -13.98
CA ALA A 30 23.42 4.29 -14.95
C ALA A 30 23.82 3.60 -16.26
N ASP A 31 24.28 2.36 -16.21
CA ASP A 31 24.66 1.62 -17.40
C ASP A 31 23.42 1.12 -18.15
N LEU A 32 22.39 0.72 -17.41
CA LEU A 32 21.09 0.38 -18.01
C LEU A 32 20.46 1.61 -18.70
N GLN A 33 20.57 2.79 -18.09
CA GLN A 33 20.10 4.03 -18.70
C GLN A 33 20.84 4.31 -20.02
N LYS A 34 22.17 4.25 -20.04
CA LYS A 34 22.97 4.45 -21.26
C LYS A 34 22.59 3.47 -22.37
N GLN A 35 22.29 2.23 -22.01
CA GLN A 35 21.88 1.21 -22.98
C GLN A 35 20.47 1.46 -23.53
N LEU A 36 19.54 1.96 -22.71
CA LEU A 36 18.14 2.18 -23.09
C LEU A 36 17.90 3.53 -23.78
N GLU A 37 18.75 4.52 -23.56
CA GLU A 37 18.68 5.86 -24.13
C GLU A 37 18.55 5.86 -25.68
N PRO A 38 19.34 5.08 -26.45
CA PRO A 38 19.19 5.03 -27.90
C PRO A 38 17.86 4.43 -28.35
N PHE A 39 17.34 3.42 -27.64
CA PHE A 39 16.04 2.82 -27.95
C PHE A 39 14.89 3.80 -27.71
N ALA A 40 14.96 4.55 -26.62
CA ALA A 40 14.01 5.60 -26.30
C ALA A 40 13.98 6.67 -27.41
N ARG A 41 15.17 7.13 -27.84
CA ARG A 41 15.31 8.10 -28.95
C ARG A 41 14.76 7.57 -30.27
N ASN A 42 15.10 6.34 -30.64
CA ASN A 42 14.65 5.72 -31.89
C ASN A 42 13.11 5.54 -31.93
N GLN A 43 12.48 5.34 -30.77
CA GLN A 43 11.02 5.20 -30.67
C GLN A 43 10.30 6.53 -30.40
N GLY A 44 11.04 7.65 -30.23
CA GLY A 44 10.46 8.95 -29.87
C GLY A 44 9.78 8.97 -28.50
N LYS A 45 10.17 8.05 -27.59
CA LYS A 45 9.60 7.90 -26.25
C LYS A 45 10.59 8.35 -25.18
N GLY A 46 10.07 8.72 -24.01
CA GLY A 46 10.91 8.97 -22.83
C GLY A 46 11.48 7.67 -22.25
N ILE A 47 12.67 7.75 -21.64
CA ILE A 47 13.31 6.59 -20.97
C ILE A 47 12.38 5.91 -19.95
N GLY A 48 11.62 6.69 -19.18
CA GLY A 48 10.68 6.17 -18.20
C GLY A 48 9.51 5.42 -18.83
N GLU A 49 9.07 5.82 -20.04
CA GLU A 49 8.01 5.12 -20.77
C GLU A 49 8.49 3.75 -21.26
N ILE A 50 9.70 3.70 -21.82
CA ILE A 50 10.34 2.45 -22.25
C ILE A 50 10.48 1.48 -21.07
N VAL A 51 11.01 1.94 -19.94
CA VAL A 51 11.17 1.11 -18.74
C VAL A 51 9.82 0.61 -18.24
N ASN A 52 8.80 1.46 -18.23
CA ASN A 52 7.45 1.07 -17.80
C ASN A 52 6.84 0.00 -18.73
N ASP A 53 7.00 0.16 -20.05
CA ASP A 53 6.52 -0.81 -21.03
C ASP A 53 7.23 -2.18 -20.85
N ILE A 54 8.55 -2.17 -20.65
CA ILE A 54 9.33 -3.39 -20.34
C ILE A 54 8.79 -4.06 -19.07
N LEU A 55 8.63 -3.31 -17.98
CA LEU A 55 8.17 -3.88 -16.69
C LEU A 55 6.76 -4.46 -16.78
N LYS A 56 5.84 -3.82 -17.52
CA LYS A 56 4.49 -4.36 -17.75
C LYS A 56 4.53 -5.68 -18.48
N ASN A 57 5.33 -5.78 -19.54
CA ASN A 57 5.48 -7.01 -20.32
C ASN A 57 6.08 -8.14 -19.48
N GLN A 58 7.10 -7.82 -18.66
CA GLN A 58 7.69 -8.78 -17.73
C GLN A 58 6.69 -9.25 -16.67
N LEU A 59 5.88 -8.34 -16.11
CA LEU A 59 4.85 -8.70 -15.14
C LEU A 59 3.77 -9.61 -15.74
N GLN A 60 3.37 -9.35 -16.99
CA GLN A 60 2.44 -10.21 -17.72
C GLN A 60 3.01 -11.62 -17.87
N LEU A 61 4.27 -11.74 -18.31
CA LEU A 61 4.94 -13.03 -18.45
C LEU A 61 5.07 -13.77 -17.12
N LEU A 62 5.44 -13.08 -16.04
CA LEU A 62 5.50 -13.69 -14.70
C LEU A 62 4.12 -14.16 -14.22
N THR A 63 3.06 -13.41 -14.53
CA THR A 63 1.69 -13.77 -14.16
C THR A 63 1.20 -15.00 -14.93
N THR A 64 1.58 -15.16 -16.21
CA THR A 64 1.19 -16.33 -16.99
C THR A 64 1.98 -17.58 -16.59
N LEU A 65 3.26 -17.43 -16.24
CA LEU A 65 4.14 -18.54 -15.85
C LEU A 65 3.98 -18.98 -14.39
N SER A 66 3.48 -18.13 -13.50
CA SER A 66 3.18 -18.46 -12.10
C SER A 66 1.69 -18.29 -11.80
N PRO A 67 0.86 -19.33 -11.93
CA PRO A 67 -0.58 -19.24 -11.67
C PRO A 67 -0.97 -19.14 -10.18
N SER A 68 -0.02 -18.93 -9.26
CA SER A 68 -0.31 -18.81 -7.82
C SER A 68 -0.71 -17.39 -7.43
N LYS A 69 -1.83 -16.90 -7.98
CA LYS A 69 -2.53 -15.73 -7.43
C LYS A 69 -3.40 -16.20 -6.25
N ARG A 70 -2.83 -16.23 -5.05
CA ARG A 70 -3.68 -16.10 -3.85
C ARG A 70 -4.01 -14.62 -3.70
N PRO A 71 -5.29 -14.20 -3.74
CA PRO A 71 -5.63 -12.82 -3.46
C PRO A 71 -5.18 -12.50 -2.03
N ASN A 72 -4.48 -11.38 -1.87
CA ASN A 72 -4.05 -10.88 -0.58
C ASN A 72 -5.28 -10.39 0.19
N THR A 73 -6.06 -11.30 0.76
CA THR A 73 -7.09 -10.96 1.73
C THR A 73 -6.37 -10.47 2.97
N LEU A 74 -6.37 -9.14 3.14
CA LEU A 74 -6.14 -8.47 4.41
C LEU A 74 -6.86 -9.28 5.50
N GLN A 75 -6.09 -9.93 6.38
CA GLN A 75 -6.67 -10.68 7.47
C GLN A 75 -7.56 -9.72 8.27
N PRO A 76 -8.84 -10.04 8.51
CA PRO A 76 -9.64 -9.22 9.40
C PRO A 76 -8.96 -9.27 10.76
N THR A 77 -8.40 -8.14 11.20
CA THR A 77 -7.87 -8.04 12.55
C THR A 77 -9.02 -8.38 13.48
N SER A 78 -8.78 -9.37 14.32
CA SER A 78 -9.71 -9.94 15.28
C SER A 78 -10.07 -8.91 16.34
N ARG A 79 -10.88 -7.92 15.99
CA ARG A 79 -11.65 -7.12 16.94
C ARG A 79 -12.96 -7.86 17.18
N ALA A 80 -12.85 -9.06 17.75
CA ALA A 80 -13.97 -9.73 18.37
C ALA A 80 -14.50 -8.82 19.48
N ARG A 81 -15.64 -8.19 19.18
CA ARG A 81 -16.49 -7.44 20.12
C ARG A 81 -16.54 -8.17 21.46
N ARG A 82 -15.83 -7.66 22.47
CA ARG A 82 -16.17 -7.96 23.87
C ARG A 82 -17.52 -7.30 24.14
N LYS A 83 -18.58 -8.11 24.23
CA LYS A 83 -19.91 -7.60 24.64
C LYS A 83 -19.82 -6.97 26.03
N PRO A 84 -20.53 -5.86 26.31
CA PRO A 84 -20.55 -5.24 27.63
C PRO A 84 -21.18 -6.18 28.67
N LYS A 85 -20.62 -6.16 29.88
CA LYS A 85 -20.89 -7.07 31.00
C LYS A 85 -22.26 -6.86 31.68
N SER A 86 -23.22 -6.17 31.05
CA SER A 86 -24.49 -5.74 31.68
C SER A 86 -25.70 -6.66 31.45
N GLN A 87 -25.55 -7.78 30.74
CA GLN A 87 -26.63 -8.77 30.55
C GLN A 87 -26.44 -10.10 31.30
N ARG A 88 -25.66 -10.09 32.39
CA ARG A 88 -25.65 -11.24 33.33
C ARG A 88 -26.87 -11.13 34.24
N ARG A 89 -27.98 -11.80 33.89
CA ARG A 89 -29.09 -12.04 34.82
C ARG A 89 -28.54 -12.80 36.04
N PRO A 90 -28.90 -12.44 37.28
CA PRO A 90 -28.50 -13.24 38.43
C PRO A 90 -29.17 -14.62 38.38
N PRO A 91 -28.52 -15.69 38.85
CA PRO A 91 -29.16 -17.00 38.94
C PRO A 91 -30.32 -16.92 39.93
N ALA A 92 -31.48 -17.39 39.51
CA ALA A 92 -32.67 -17.50 40.35
C ALA A 92 -32.37 -18.41 41.55
N ALA A 93 -32.66 -17.92 42.75
CA ALA A 93 -32.66 -18.71 43.97
C ALA A 93 -33.61 -19.91 43.79
N ARG A 94 -33.14 -21.11 44.14
CA ARG A 94 -33.97 -22.30 44.27
C ARG A 94 -33.41 -23.18 45.39
N GLY A 95 -34.28 -23.48 46.35
CA GLY A 95 -34.16 -24.58 47.33
C GLY A 95 -33.42 -24.22 48.59
#